data_AF-A0A1V2RIQ0-F1
#
_entry.id   AF-A0A1V2RIQ0-F1
#
_cell.length_a   1.000
_cell.length_b   1.000
_cell.length_c   1.000
_cell.angle_alpha   90.00
_cell.angle_beta   90.00
_cell.angle_gamma   90.00
#
_symmetry.space_group_name_H-M   'P 1'
#
loop_
_entity.id
_entity.type
_entity.pdbx_description
1 polymer ?
#
loop_
_entity_poly.entity_id
_entity_poly.type
_entity_poly.pdbx_seq_one_letter_code
_entity_poly.pdbx_strand_id
1 'polypeptide(L)'
;MVTERDAGRERALNPSSVRNDFSGSATGPVLQAGQFNGPVTLNIYYAEGGDGGSPQREAQPGPERSGAPRVPQTSEELSDILGDRPPMWEYLSWAGHLCLGVQSLETKRLDQGVGSQGRGHYLPSVEEAVAYIPDAFGWLGQIGESIMYWLAPEMQEKMFGPSGEPGDAVLIEHNAKRLLGVYDGFMDWAIDMRSCKVPAKLARLFQLAASYADRPALDFRNFVDSAVEQFDRFSTMDLHDPELRIEITLNFPIAIDPEAERAFHEEYDRVLKRSW
;
A
#
# COMPACT_ATOMS: atom_id res chain seq x y z
N MET A 1 55.49 -33.56 31.65
CA MET A 1 55.17 -33.52 30.21
C MET A 1 53.66 -33.31 30.14
N VAL A 2 53.14 -32.07 30.22
CA VAL A 2 53.01 -31.04 29.17
C VAL A 2 52.47 -31.62 27.86
N THR A 3 51.20 -31.30 27.59
CA THR A 3 50.53 -30.78 26.37
C THR A 3 49.02 -31.06 26.57
N GLU A 4 48.12 -30.13 26.89
CA GLU A 4 47.70 -28.88 26.20
C GLU A 4 47.01 -29.15 24.84
N ARG A 5 45.88 -28.44 24.62
CA ARG A 5 44.96 -28.37 23.46
C ARG A 5 43.70 -29.25 23.54
N ASP A 6 42.50 -28.78 23.21
CA ASP A 6 42.00 -27.43 22.97
C ASP A 6 40.47 -27.49 23.01
N ALA A 7 39.84 -26.42 23.51
CA ALA A 7 38.40 -26.30 23.61
C ALA A 7 37.83 -25.75 22.30
N GLY A 8 37.20 -26.60 21.49
CA GLY A 8 36.40 -26.17 20.34
C GLY A 8 34.97 -25.82 20.75
N ARG A 9 34.76 -24.61 21.29
CA ARG A 9 33.43 -23.98 21.35
C ARG A 9 33.00 -23.62 19.93
N GLU A 10 31.92 -24.24 19.44
CA GLU A 10 31.12 -23.70 18.35
C GLU A 10 30.63 -22.30 18.75
N ARG A 11 31.29 -21.26 18.22
CA ARG A 11 30.73 -19.91 18.19
C ARG A 11 29.77 -19.85 17.00
N ALA A 12 28.48 -19.86 17.31
CA ALA A 12 27.45 -19.38 16.40
C ALA A 12 27.83 -17.97 15.92
N LEU A 13 27.73 -17.77 14.61
CA LEU A 13 27.89 -16.47 13.96
C LEU A 13 26.80 -15.52 14.50
N ASN A 14 27.22 -14.36 15.00
CA ASN A 14 26.34 -13.35 15.56
C ASN A 14 25.78 -12.49 14.40
N PRO A 15 24.47 -12.44 14.14
CA PRO A 15 23.90 -11.50 13.17
C PRO A 15 23.91 -10.08 13.75
N SER A 16 24.35 -9.13 12.92
CA SER A 16 24.31 -7.68 13.13
C SER A 16 22.95 -7.20 13.63
N SER A 17 22.93 -6.42 14.71
CA SER A 17 21.70 -5.89 15.30
C SER A 17 21.15 -4.71 14.48
N VAL A 18 20.10 -4.96 13.71
CA VAL A 18 19.24 -3.93 13.06
C VAL A 18 18.22 -3.44 14.08
N ARG A 19 17.82 -2.15 14.06
CA ARG A 19 16.74 -1.63 14.90
C ARG A 19 15.58 -1.03 14.10
N ASN A 20 14.55 -1.86 13.86
CA ASN A 20 13.27 -1.44 13.29
C ASN A 20 12.33 -1.04 14.44
N ASP A 21 12.27 0.25 14.77
CA ASP A 21 11.26 0.76 15.71
C ASP A 21 10.03 1.21 14.89
N PHE A 22 9.00 0.38 14.80
CA PHE A 22 7.74 0.77 14.14
C PHE A 22 6.93 1.66 15.08
N SER A 23 6.73 2.92 14.71
CA SER A 23 5.74 3.78 15.35
C SER A 23 4.82 4.36 14.30
N GLY A 24 3.54 4.03 14.37
CA GLY A 24 2.51 4.58 13.50
C GLY A 24 1.19 4.56 14.25
N SER A 25 0.50 5.70 14.31
CA SER A 25 -0.87 5.74 14.83
C SER A 25 -1.84 5.68 13.66
N ALA A 26 -2.50 4.54 13.50
CA ALA A 26 -3.67 4.41 12.67
C ALA A 26 -4.89 5.04 13.41
N THR A 27 -4.97 6.36 13.43
CA THR A 27 -6.12 7.08 14.02
C THR A 27 -7.17 7.31 12.94
N GLY A 28 -8.07 6.34 12.77
CA GLY A 28 -9.25 6.45 11.91
C GLY A 28 -10.53 6.76 12.71
N PRO A 29 -11.44 7.61 12.21
CA PRO A 29 -12.72 7.90 12.86
C PRO A 29 -13.67 6.69 12.84
N VAL A 30 -14.62 6.70 13.77
CA VAL A 30 -15.79 5.81 13.78
C VAL A 30 -16.66 6.11 12.56
N LEU A 31 -17.04 5.07 11.82
CA LEU A 31 -17.89 5.13 10.63
C LEU A 31 -19.20 5.87 10.91
N GLN A 32 -19.29 7.13 10.46
CA GLN A 32 -20.54 7.75 10.07
C GLN A 32 -20.52 7.88 8.56
N ALA A 33 -21.66 7.60 7.92
CA ALA A 33 -21.82 7.80 6.48
C ALA A 33 -21.36 9.23 6.12
N GLY A 34 -20.29 9.34 5.34
CA GLY A 34 -19.68 10.63 4.95
C GLY A 34 -18.26 10.91 5.47
N GLN A 35 -17.65 10.04 6.29
CA GLN A 35 -16.24 10.22 6.71
C GLN A 35 -15.40 8.97 6.42
N PHE A 36 -14.68 8.99 5.29
CA PHE A 36 -13.55 8.09 5.06
C PHE A 36 -12.26 8.66 5.69
N ASN A 37 -11.37 7.75 6.06
CA ASN A 37 -10.35 7.85 7.12
C ASN A 37 -9.35 9.01 7.08
N GLY A 38 -8.78 9.30 8.26
CA GLY A 38 -7.62 10.18 8.47
C GLY A 38 -6.31 9.59 7.96
N PRO A 39 -5.19 10.35 8.01
CA PRO A 39 -3.92 9.93 7.44
C PRO A 39 -3.36 8.69 8.16
N VAL A 40 -2.88 7.71 7.38
CA VAL A 40 -1.96 6.69 7.87
C VAL A 40 -0.55 7.24 7.72
N THR A 41 0.20 7.29 8.82
CA THR A 41 1.63 7.63 8.86
C THR A 41 2.45 6.37 9.12
N LEU A 42 3.33 6.03 8.18
CA LEU A 42 4.33 4.98 8.35
C LEU A 42 5.65 5.63 8.76
N ASN A 43 6.19 5.37 9.96
CA ASN A 43 7.54 5.79 10.34
C ASN A 43 8.50 4.59 10.35
N ILE A 44 9.60 4.70 9.62
CA ILE A 44 10.63 3.67 9.49
C ILE A 44 11.95 4.27 9.97
N TYR A 45 12.61 3.60 10.91
CA TYR A 45 13.96 3.94 11.38
C TYR A 45 14.95 2.86 10.97
N TYR A 46 16.05 3.26 10.31
CA TYR A 46 17.18 2.39 10.02
C TYR A 46 18.45 2.95 10.69
N ALA A 47 19.14 2.09 11.45
CA ALA A 47 20.45 2.35 12.02
C ALA A 47 21.29 1.08 11.90
N GLU A 48 22.44 1.15 11.22
CA GLU A 48 23.38 0.04 11.20
C GLU A 48 24.04 -0.06 12.59
N GLY A 49 23.92 -1.23 13.23
CA GLY A 49 24.39 -1.44 14.60
C GLY A 49 25.89 -1.18 14.74
N GLY A 50 26.25 -0.05 15.38
CA GLY A 50 27.60 0.20 15.85
C GLY A 50 27.92 -0.70 17.04
N ASP A 51 28.41 -1.92 16.78
CA ASP A 51 29.11 -2.69 17.81
C ASP A 51 30.58 -2.26 17.84
N GLY A 52 30.99 -1.75 19.00
CA GLY A 52 32.32 -1.23 19.23
C GLY A 52 33.38 -2.32 19.11
N GLY A 53 34.27 -2.18 18.12
CA GLY A 53 35.57 -2.83 18.11
C GLY A 53 35.62 -4.23 17.51
N SER A 54 35.93 -4.30 16.21
CA SER A 54 36.68 -5.42 15.62
C SER A 54 37.50 -4.92 14.42
N PRO A 55 38.72 -5.47 14.22
CA PRO A 55 39.73 -4.87 13.36
C PRO A 55 39.38 -5.00 11.88
N GLN A 56 39.73 -3.95 11.14
CA GLN A 56 39.68 -3.82 9.68
C GLN A 56 39.91 -5.17 8.98
N ARG A 57 38.83 -5.79 8.51
CA ARG A 57 38.90 -6.78 7.44
C ARG A 57 39.07 -5.99 6.14
N GLU A 58 40.21 -6.17 5.48
CA GLU A 58 40.44 -5.68 4.13
C GLU A 58 39.24 -6.05 3.26
N ALA A 59 38.54 -5.03 2.78
CA ALA A 59 37.45 -5.18 1.84
C ALA A 59 38.02 -5.79 0.55
N GLN A 60 37.78 -7.09 0.35
CA GLN A 60 37.92 -7.66 -0.98
C GLN A 60 36.85 -7.02 -1.86
N PRO A 61 37.21 -6.48 -3.05
CA PRO A 61 36.22 -5.95 -3.97
C PRO A 61 35.36 -7.12 -4.46
N GLY A 62 34.13 -7.19 -3.96
CA GLY A 62 33.09 -8.02 -4.55
C GLY A 62 32.81 -7.55 -5.99
N PRO A 63 32.18 -8.41 -6.82
CA PRO A 63 31.86 -8.06 -8.20
C PRO A 63 31.12 -6.73 -8.24
N GLU A 64 31.50 -5.88 -9.20
CA GLU A 64 30.96 -4.53 -9.42
C GLU A 64 29.44 -4.52 -9.19
N ARG A 65 29.01 -3.97 -8.06
CA ARG A 65 27.60 -3.94 -7.68
C ARG A 65 26.86 -3.01 -8.64
N SER A 66 25.82 -3.54 -9.26
CA SER A 66 24.93 -2.85 -10.18
C SER A 66 24.21 -1.70 -9.46
N GLY A 67 24.68 -0.46 -9.68
CA GLY A 67 24.00 0.77 -9.26
C GLY A 67 23.76 0.90 -7.74
N ALA A 68 23.31 2.08 -7.33
CA ALA A 68 22.78 2.24 -5.99
C ALA A 68 21.36 1.63 -5.93
N PRO A 69 20.99 0.96 -4.83
CA PRO A 69 19.71 0.26 -4.74
C PRO A 69 18.56 1.26 -4.85
N ARG A 70 17.59 0.93 -5.73
CA ARG A 70 16.41 1.74 -6.04
C ARG A 70 15.18 0.86 -6.13
N VAL A 71 14.00 1.46 -6.09
CA VAL A 71 12.73 0.73 -6.20
C VAL A 71 12.64 0.11 -7.59
N PRO A 72 12.38 -1.21 -7.69
CA PRO A 72 12.33 -1.88 -8.98
C PRO A 72 11.08 -1.46 -9.75
N GLN A 73 11.28 -1.13 -11.02
CA GLN A 73 10.27 -0.68 -11.98
C GLN A 73 9.93 -1.79 -12.99
N THR A 74 10.64 -2.92 -12.95
CA THR A 74 10.38 -4.10 -13.77
C THR A 74 10.40 -5.38 -12.93
N SER A 75 9.79 -6.46 -13.43
CA SER A 75 9.84 -7.76 -12.75
C SER A 75 11.25 -8.36 -12.67
N GLU A 76 12.13 -7.99 -13.60
CA GLU A 76 13.54 -8.39 -13.59
C GLU A 76 14.28 -7.66 -12.45
N GLU A 77 14.18 -6.33 -12.38
CA GLU A 77 14.76 -5.55 -11.29
C GLU A 77 14.25 -6.00 -9.91
N LEU A 78 12.96 -6.38 -9.82
CA LEU A 78 12.40 -6.91 -8.57
C LEU A 78 12.99 -8.28 -8.21
N SER A 79 13.22 -9.14 -9.21
CA SER A 79 13.88 -10.43 -8.99
C SER A 79 15.32 -10.25 -8.51
N ASP A 80 16.02 -9.26 -9.06
CA ASP A 80 17.38 -8.91 -8.63
C ASP A 80 17.41 -8.44 -7.18
N ILE A 81 16.50 -7.53 -6.78
CA ILE A 81 16.38 -7.07 -5.38
C ILE A 81 16.12 -8.25 -4.42
N LEU A 82 15.24 -9.18 -4.79
CA LEU A 82 14.90 -10.35 -3.97
C LEU A 82 16.04 -11.38 -3.89
N GLY A 83 16.87 -11.47 -4.93
CA GLY A 83 18.04 -12.34 -4.99
C GLY A 83 19.24 -11.79 -4.23
N ASP A 84 19.59 -10.53 -4.48
CA ASP A 84 20.77 -9.88 -3.92
C ASP A 84 20.55 -9.38 -2.49
N ARG A 85 19.29 -9.07 -2.15
CA ARG A 85 18.88 -8.52 -0.84
C ARG A 85 19.82 -7.40 -0.36
N PRO A 86 19.94 -6.30 -1.14
CA PRO A 86 20.74 -5.16 -0.72
C PRO A 86 20.20 -4.55 0.60
N PRO A 87 20.93 -3.64 1.25
CA PRO A 87 20.37 -2.86 2.34
C PRO A 87 19.01 -2.26 1.94
N MET A 88 18.03 -2.32 2.84
CA MET A 88 16.65 -1.88 2.63
C MET A 88 15.85 -2.68 1.57
N TRP A 89 16.28 -3.87 1.17
CA TRP A 89 15.57 -4.68 0.17
C TRP A 89 14.10 -4.94 0.52
N GLU A 90 13.75 -5.04 1.81
CA GLU A 90 12.38 -5.24 2.26
C GLU A 90 11.45 -4.11 1.79
N TYR A 91 11.89 -2.86 1.98
CA TYR A 91 11.12 -1.67 1.60
C TYR A 91 11.13 -1.44 0.09
N LEU A 92 12.28 -1.67 -0.55
CA LEU A 92 12.42 -1.57 -2.00
C LEU A 92 11.53 -2.58 -2.72
N SER A 93 11.52 -3.84 -2.27
CA SER A 93 10.68 -4.88 -2.84
C SER A 93 9.19 -4.63 -2.60
N TRP A 94 8.78 -4.17 -1.41
CA TRP A 94 7.40 -3.80 -1.13
C TRP A 94 6.89 -2.70 -2.06
N ALA A 95 7.63 -1.60 -2.17
CA ALA A 95 7.28 -0.51 -3.10
C ALA A 95 7.36 -0.93 -4.57
N GLY A 96 8.28 -1.83 -4.90
CA GLY A 96 8.37 -2.47 -6.21
C GLY A 96 7.12 -3.26 -6.58
N HIS A 97 6.63 -4.11 -5.69
CA HIS A 97 5.38 -4.84 -5.88
C HIS A 97 4.19 -3.89 -6.07
N LEU A 98 4.10 -2.82 -5.28
CA LEU A 98 3.05 -1.81 -5.42
C LEU A 98 3.15 -1.08 -6.78
N CYS A 99 4.34 -0.65 -7.17
CA CYS A 99 4.59 0.05 -8.43
C CYS A 99 4.16 -0.80 -9.64
N LEU A 100 4.68 -2.04 -9.72
CA LEU A 100 4.33 -2.97 -10.79
C LEU A 100 2.84 -3.31 -10.81
N GLY A 101 2.23 -3.46 -9.63
CA GLY A 101 0.80 -3.71 -9.49
C GLY A 101 -0.05 -2.57 -10.03
N VAL A 102 0.25 -1.32 -9.65
CA VAL A 102 -0.46 -0.14 -10.16
C VAL A 102 -0.32 -0.04 -11.68
N GLN A 103 0.89 -0.25 -12.22
CA GLN A 103 1.12 -0.26 -13.66
C GLN A 103 0.28 -1.33 -14.37
N SER A 104 0.19 -2.53 -13.80
CA SER A 104 -0.61 -3.63 -14.37
C SER A 104 -2.11 -3.32 -14.43
N LEU A 105 -2.60 -2.42 -13.58
CA LEU A 105 -3.99 -2.02 -13.49
C LEU A 105 -4.32 -0.75 -14.31
N GLU A 106 -3.36 -0.18 -15.05
CA GLU A 106 -3.56 1.09 -15.78
C GLU A 106 -4.67 0.98 -16.84
N THR A 107 -4.83 -0.17 -17.49
CA THR A 107 -5.94 -0.39 -18.44
C THR A 107 -7.29 -0.30 -17.72
N LYS A 108 -7.44 -0.94 -16.55
CA LYS A 108 -8.68 -0.87 -15.76
C LYS A 108 -8.94 0.55 -15.25
N ARG A 109 -7.90 1.27 -14.85
CA ARG A 109 -8.01 2.67 -14.42
C ARG A 109 -8.50 3.58 -15.54
N LEU A 110 -8.04 3.36 -16.78
CA LEU A 110 -8.55 4.07 -17.95
C LEU A 110 -10.03 3.72 -18.22
N ASP A 111 -10.36 2.43 -18.14
CA ASP A 111 -11.71 1.90 -18.30
C ASP A 111 -12.72 2.45 -17.28
N GLN A 112 -12.30 2.67 -16.04
CA GLN A 112 -13.09 3.35 -15.02
C GLN A 112 -13.55 4.73 -15.52
N GLY A 113 -12.65 5.52 -16.11
CA GLY A 113 -12.94 6.88 -16.55
C GLY A 113 -13.85 6.98 -17.78
N VAL A 114 -13.85 5.97 -18.66
CA VAL A 114 -14.64 5.98 -19.91
C VAL A 114 -15.96 5.20 -19.82
N GLY A 115 -16.23 4.53 -18.70
CA GLY A 115 -17.46 3.77 -18.49
C GLY A 115 -17.46 2.40 -19.18
N SER A 116 -16.40 1.62 -18.99
CA SER A 116 -16.31 0.23 -19.45
C SER A 116 -17.45 -0.64 -18.88
N GLN A 117 -17.77 -1.75 -19.56
CA GLN A 117 -18.84 -2.66 -19.17
C GLN A 117 -18.43 -3.51 -17.95
N GLY A 118 -19.09 -3.27 -16.83
CA GLY A 118 -18.93 -4.00 -15.57
C GLY A 118 -19.97 -5.09 -15.32
N ARG A 119 -20.02 -5.57 -14.08
CA ARG A 119 -20.94 -6.59 -13.56
C ARG A 119 -22.15 -5.96 -12.85
N GLY A 120 -22.55 -4.77 -13.28
CA GLY A 120 -23.65 -4.04 -12.64
C GLY A 120 -24.95 -4.83 -12.58
N HIS A 121 -25.73 -4.59 -11.51
CA HIS A 121 -26.97 -5.30 -11.24
C HIS A 121 -28.11 -4.83 -12.17
N TYR A 122 -29.04 -5.74 -12.46
CA TYR A 122 -30.33 -5.38 -13.04
C TYR A 122 -31.33 -5.07 -11.92
N LEU A 123 -31.74 -3.81 -11.82
CA LEU A 123 -32.61 -3.28 -10.77
C LEU A 123 -33.84 -2.68 -11.47
N PRO A 124 -34.89 -3.47 -11.78
CA PRO A 124 -36.00 -3.06 -12.63
C PRO A 124 -36.90 -1.95 -12.05
N SER A 125 -36.96 -1.83 -10.73
CA SER A 125 -37.83 -0.87 -10.03
C SER A 125 -37.04 0.24 -9.33
N VAL A 126 -37.74 1.30 -8.99
CA VAL A 126 -37.15 2.46 -8.30
C VAL A 126 -36.81 2.09 -6.87
N GLU A 127 -37.70 1.32 -6.26
CA GLU A 127 -37.61 0.84 -4.89
C GLU A 127 -36.40 -0.10 -4.73
N GLU A 128 -36.22 -1.06 -5.64
CA GLU A 128 -35.04 -1.94 -5.64
C GLU A 128 -33.74 -1.17 -5.84
N ALA A 129 -33.74 -0.22 -6.79
CA ALA A 129 -32.54 0.57 -7.07
C ALA A 129 -32.16 1.49 -5.91
N VAL A 130 -33.12 2.10 -5.22
CA VAL A 130 -32.87 2.93 -4.04
C VAL A 130 -32.44 2.07 -2.84
N ALA A 131 -33.05 0.89 -2.66
CA ALA A 131 -32.68 -0.03 -1.58
C ALA A 131 -31.26 -0.61 -1.74
N TYR A 132 -30.76 -0.70 -2.97
CA TYR A 132 -29.41 -1.19 -3.27
C TYR A 132 -28.29 -0.21 -2.89
N ILE A 133 -28.56 1.10 -2.94
CA ILE A 133 -27.54 2.15 -2.75
C ILE A 133 -26.80 2.03 -1.40
N PRO A 134 -27.48 1.89 -0.24
CA PRO A 134 -26.79 1.74 1.04
C PRO A 134 -25.86 0.52 1.09
N ASP A 135 -26.29 -0.61 0.54
CA ASP A 135 -25.47 -1.84 0.50
C ASP A 135 -24.23 -1.63 -0.37
N ALA A 136 -24.39 -0.97 -1.53
CA ALA A 136 -23.27 -0.62 -2.40
C ALA A 136 -22.26 0.30 -1.70
N PHE A 137 -22.71 1.32 -0.97
CA PHE A 137 -21.83 2.18 -0.19
C PHE A 137 -21.18 1.46 1.00
N GLY A 138 -21.91 0.53 1.64
CA GLY A 138 -21.34 -0.35 2.66
C GLY A 138 -20.16 -1.17 2.12
N TRP A 139 -20.29 -1.69 0.90
CA TRP A 139 -19.20 -2.40 0.23
C TRP A 139 -17.99 -1.50 -0.07
N LEU A 140 -18.23 -0.26 -0.55
CA LEU A 140 -17.16 0.73 -0.73
C LEU A 140 -16.42 1.04 0.58
N GLY A 141 -17.16 1.13 1.70
CA GLY A 141 -16.61 1.26 3.06
C GLY A 141 -15.64 0.13 3.40
N GLN A 142 -16.08 -1.12 3.21
CA GLN A 142 -15.27 -2.30 3.50
C GLN A 142 -13.99 -2.38 2.66
N ILE A 143 -14.05 -1.95 1.40
CA ILE A 143 -12.87 -1.83 0.54
C ILE A 143 -11.84 -0.91 1.20
N GLY A 144 -12.25 0.31 1.58
CA GLY A 144 -11.36 1.29 2.22
C GLY A 144 -10.85 0.88 3.61
N GLU A 145 -11.69 0.27 4.45
CA GLU A 145 -11.33 -0.17 5.80
C GLU A 145 -10.20 -1.21 5.82
N SER A 146 -10.13 -2.05 4.79
CA SER A 146 -9.10 -3.09 4.72
C SER A 146 -7.67 -2.54 4.70
N ILE A 147 -7.47 -1.28 4.27
CA ILE A 147 -6.15 -0.62 4.27
C ILE A 147 -5.59 -0.49 5.67
N MET A 148 -6.44 -0.18 6.66
CA MET A 148 -6.02 0.01 8.05
C MET A 148 -5.42 -1.27 8.62
N TYR A 149 -5.96 -2.43 8.24
CA TYR A 149 -5.44 -3.72 8.65
C TYR A 149 -4.08 -4.02 8.02
N TRP A 150 -3.94 -3.79 6.70
CA TRP A 150 -2.70 -4.12 5.98
C TRP A 150 -1.55 -3.16 6.27
N LEU A 151 -1.84 -1.94 6.73
CA LEU A 151 -0.86 -0.96 7.17
C LEU A 151 -0.72 -0.89 8.70
N ALA A 152 -1.36 -1.78 9.46
CA ALA A 152 -1.21 -1.81 10.91
C ALA A 152 0.25 -2.11 11.31
N PRO A 153 0.76 -1.53 12.42
CA PRO A 153 2.14 -1.76 12.88
C PRO A 153 2.48 -3.25 13.04
N GLU A 154 1.55 -4.06 13.53
CA GLU A 154 1.75 -5.50 13.73
C GLU A 154 1.86 -6.25 12.40
N MET A 155 1.24 -5.74 11.34
CA MET A 155 1.40 -6.31 9.99
C MET A 155 2.73 -5.90 9.38
N GLN A 156 3.17 -4.66 9.62
CA GLN A 156 4.47 -4.18 9.17
C GLN A 156 5.62 -4.95 9.79
N GLU A 157 5.59 -5.16 11.11
CA GLU A 157 6.61 -5.94 11.82
C GLU A 157 6.66 -7.38 11.32
N LYS A 158 5.51 -7.99 11.01
CA LYS A 158 5.47 -9.35 10.43
C LYS A 158 6.10 -9.45 9.04
N MET A 159 5.91 -8.43 8.19
CA MET A 159 6.43 -8.49 6.82
C MET A 159 7.89 -8.05 6.73
N PHE A 160 8.27 -6.98 7.44
CA PHE A 160 9.61 -6.41 7.38
C PHE A 160 10.57 -6.99 8.41
N GLY A 161 10.05 -7.80 9.35
CA GLY A 161 10.82 -8.39 10.43
C GLY A 161 10.98 -7.42 11.61
N PRO A 162 11.06 -7.93 12.84
CA PRO A 162 11.46 -7.14 13.98
C PRO A 162 12.91 -6.66 13.84
N SER A 163 13.29 -5.73 14.71
CA SER A 163 14.67 -5.29 14.91
C SER A 163 15.66 -6.46 14.92
N GLY A 164 16.50 -6.56 13.89
CA GLY A 164 17.61 -7.52 13.82
C GLY A 164 17.28 -8.80 13.06
N GLU A 165 16.03 -8.96 12.62
CA GLU A 165 15.58 -10.11 11.86
C GLU A 165 15.21 -9.68 10.43
N PRO A 166 15.58 -10.46 9.41
CA PRO A 166 15.22 -10.15 8.03
C PRO A 166 13.72 -10.26 7.82
N GLY A 167 13.18 -9.44 6.91
CA GLY A 167 11.80 -9.55 6.49
C GLY A 167 11.46 -10.84 5.74
N ASP A 168 10.16 -11.12 5.62
CA ASP A 168 9.63 -12.25 4.88
C ASP A 168 9.14 -11.78 3.50
N ALA A 169 9.88 -12.15 2.45
CA ALA A 169 9.57 -11.81 1.07
C ALA A 169 8.15 -12.25 0.63
N VAL A 170 7.67 -13.40 1.11
CA VAL A 170 6.33 -13.90 0.79
C VAL A 170 5.26 -13.05 1.44
N LEU A 171 5.47 -12.64 2.69
CA LEU A 171 4.54 -11.73 3.38
C LEU A 171 4.57 -10.32 2.81
N ILE A 172 5.73 -9.83 2.39
CA ILE A 172 5.88 -8.54 1.70
C ILE A 172 5.07 -8.54 0.39
N GLU A 173 5.26 -9.55 -0.45
CA GLU A 173 4.49 -9.71 -1.69
C GLU A 173 2.98 -9.84 -1.39
N HIS A 174 2.62 -10.64 -0.38
CA HIS A 174 1.22 -10.83 0.01
C HIS A 174 0.58 -9.51 0.45
N ASN A 175 1.26 -8.74 1.30
CA ASN A 175 0.79 -7.45 1.78
C ASN A 175 0.56 -6.48 0.61
N ALA A 176 1.54 -6.34 -0.29
CA ALA A 176 1.43 -5.49 -1.45
C ALA A 176 0.24 -5.90 -2.35
N LYS A 177 0.06 -7.20 -2.61
CA LYS A 177 -1.11 -7.73 -3.36
C LYS A 177 -2.44 -7.38 -2.68
N ARG A 178 -2.49 -7.40 -1.36
CA ARG A 178 -3.71 -7.08 -0.61
C ARG A 178 -4.06 -5.60 -0.68
N LEU A 179 -3.07 -4.72 -0.57
CA LEU A 179 -3.26 -3.28 -0.80
C LEU A 179 -3.70 -3.00 -2.25
N LEU A 180 -3.04 -3.63 -3.23
CA LEU A 180 -3.45 -3.51 -4.64
C LEU A 180 -4.89 -3.99 -4.89
N GLY A 181 -5.36 -4.99 -4.14
CA GLY A 181 -6.76 -5.40 -4.17
C GLY A 181 -7.74 -4.32 -3.73
N VAL A 182 -7.30 -3.36 -2.90
CA VAL A 182 -8.11 -2.21 -2.51
C VAL A 182 -8.21 -1.19 -3.64
N TYR A 183 -7.08 -0.88 -4.27
CA TYR A 183 -7.05 -0.05 -5.48
C TYR A 183 -7.96 -0.64 -6.57
N ASP A 184 -7.82 -1.94 -6.82
CA ASP A 184 -8.65 -2.69 -7.75
C ASP A 184 -10.13 -2.63 -7.38
N GLY A 185 -10.43 -2.82 -6.09
CA GLY A 185 -11.78 -2.76 -5.55
C GLY A 185 -12.48 -1.42 -5.77
N PHE A 186 -11.77 -0.29 -5.62
CA PHE A 186 -12.33 1.03 -5.92
C PHE A 186 -12.73 1.16 -7.40
N MET A 187 -11.87 0.70 -8.31
CA MET A 187 -12.14 0.74 -9.75
C MET A 187 -13.30 -0.18 -10.14
N ASP A 188 -13.30 -1.42 -9.64
CA ASP A 188 -14.37 -2.39 -9.88
C ASP A 188 -15.71 -1.88 -9.37
N TRP A 189 -15.74 -1.30 -8.15
CA TRP A 189 -16.94 -0.71 -7.58
C TRP A 189 -17.50 0.41 -8.45
N ALA A 190 -16.65 1.34 -8.91
CA ALA A 190 -17.06 2.44 -9.77
C ALA A 190 -17.62 1.94 -11.11
N ILE A 191 -16.94 0.96 -11.72
CA ILE A 191 -17.35 0.32 -12.98
C ILE A 191 -18.72 -0.38 -12.80
N ASP A 192 -18.90 -1.12 -11.72
CA ASP A 192 -20.15 -1.85 -11.43
C ASP A 192 -21.32 -0.90 -11.18
N MET A 193 -21.10 0.19 -10.43
CA MET A 193 -22.10 1.23 -10.23
C MET A 193 -22.54 1.89 -11.54
N ARG A 194 -21.60 2.22 -12.44
CA ARG A 194 -21.92 2.76 -13.77
C ARG A 194 -22.63 1.76 -14.67
N SER A 195 -22.42 0.46 -14.43
CA SER A 195 -22.96 -0.64 -15.24
C SER A 195 -24.32 -1.14 -14.78
N CYS A 196 -24.85 -0.64 -13.65
CA CYS A 196 -26.16 -1.02 -13.16
C CYS A 196 -27.26 -0.62 -14.15
N LYS A 197 -28.14 -1.57 -14.45
CA LYS A 197 -29.30 -1.38 -15.32
C LYS A 197 -30.49 -0.97 -14.45
N VAL A 198 -30.72 0.34 -14.38
CA VAL A 198 -31.74 0.98 -13.54
C VAL A 198 -32.77 1.74 -14.38
N PRO A 199 -33.95 2.10 -13.82
CA PRO A 199 -34.87 3.00 -14.50
C PRO A 199 -34.18 4.29 -14.93
N ALA A 200 -34.50 4.79 -16.13
CA ALA A 200 -33.81 5.93 -16.74
C ALA A 200 -33.71 7.17 -15.82
N LYS A 201 -34.72 7.38 -14.96
CA LYS A 201 -34.73 8.50 -13.99
C LYS A 201 -33.65 8.41 -12.89
N LEU A 202 -33.07 7.23 -12.66
CA LEU A 202 -32.03 6.93 -11.66
C LEU A 202 -30.64 6.77 -12.29
N ALA A 203 -30.51 6.73 -13.62
CA ALA A 203 -29.22 6.50 -14.28
C ALA A 203 -28.15 7.51 -13.84
N ARG A 204 -28.51 8.79 -13.72
CA ARG A 204 -27.60 9.84 -13.24
C ARG A 204 -27.19 9.64 -11.78
N LEU A 205 -28.10 9.18 -10.93
CA LEU A 205 -27.80 8.91 -9.51
C LEU A 205 -26.71 7.84 -9.37
N PHE A 206 -26.80 6.75 -10.14
CA PHE A 206 -25.80 5.68 -10.14
C PHE A 206 -24.45 6.12 -10.74
N GLN A 207 -24.48 6.97 -11.77
CA GLN A 207 -23.25 7.60 -12.29
C GLN A 207 -22.55 8.46 -11.24
N LEU A 208 -23.31 9.26 -10.48
CA LEU A 208 -22.76 10.10 -9.40
C LEU A 208 -22.28 9.27 -8.21
N ALA A 209 -22.99 8.19 -7.88
CA ALA A 209 -22.55 7.26 -6.84
C ALA A 209 -21.17 6.68 -7.20
N ALA A 210 -20.99 6.22 -8.45
CA ALA A 210 -19.71 5.68 -8.92
C ALA A 210 -18.52 6.62 -8.70
N SER A 211 -18.74 7.94 -8.74
CA SER A 211 -17.68 8.93 -8.53
C SER A 211 -17.12 9.00 -7.11
N TYR A 212 -17.76 8.38 -6.12
CA TYR A 212 -17.21 8.29 -4.77
C TYR A 212 -15.91 7.49 -4.70
N ALA A 213 -15.67 6.57 -5.64
CA ALA A 213 -14.45 5.78 -5.69
C ALA A 213 -13.34 6.42 -6.55
N ASP A 214 -13.63 7.50 -7.29
CA ASP A 214 -12.66 8.16 -8.16
C ASP A 214 -11.52 8.79 -7.33
N ARG A 215 -11.85 9.51 -6.25
CA ARG A 215 -10.83 10.13 -5.36
C ARG A 215 -10.04 9.09 -4.55
N PRO A 216 -10.64 8.08 -3.89
CA PRO A 216 -9.90 7.01 -3.23
C PRO A 216 -8.93 6.25 -4.13
N ALA A 217 -9.31 5.98 -5.39
CA ALA A 217 -8.42 5.33 -6.35
C ALA A 217 -7.21 6.23 -6.70
N LEU A 218 -7.44 7.53 -6.87
CA LEU A 218 -6.36 8.50 -7.08
C LEU A 218 -5.44 8.62 -5.87
N ASP A 219 -6.00 8.68 -4.66
CA ASP A 219 -5.22 8.77 -3.42
C ASP A 219 -4.35 7.52 -3.21
N PHE A 220 -4.84 6.32 -3.55
CA PHE A 220 -4.03 5.10 -3.55
C PHE A 220 -2.83 5.22 -4.49
N ARG A 221 -3.04 5.70 -5.72
CA ARG A 221 -1.95 5.89 -6.68
C ARG A 221 -0.91 6.89 -6.17
N ASN A 222 -1.37 8.03 -5.67
CA ASN A 222 -0.49 9.06 -5.09
C ASN A 222 0.33 8.51 -3.91
N PHE A 223 -0.26 7.63 -3.11
CA PHE A 223 0.44 6.94 -2.02
C PHE A 223 1.55 6.03 -2.57
N VAL A 224 1.29 5.24 -3.61
CA VAL A 224 2.32 4.40 -4.25
C VAL A 224 3.43 5.26 -4.86
N ASP A 225 3.08 6.31 -5.58
CA ASP A 225 4.05 7.24 -6.17
C ASP A 225 4.93 7.88 -5.08
N SER A 226 4.33 8.27 -3.95
CA SER A 226 5.06 8.79 -2.80
C SER A 226 5.97 7.74 -2.14
N ALA A 227 5.52 6.48 -2.03
CA ALA A 227 6.34 5.39 -1.51
C ALA A 227 7.56 5.14 -2.40
N VAL A 228 7.36 5.08 -3.73
CA VAL A 228 8.44 4.95 -4.71
C VAL A 228 9.44 6.10 -4.56
N GLU A 229 8.96 7.35 -4.56
CA GLU A 229 9.81 8.54 -4.42
C GLU A 229 10.63 8.50 -3.12
N GLN A 230 10.01 8.19 -1.99
CA GLN A 230 10.71 8.20 -0.69
C GLN A 230 11.78 7.11 -0.60
N PHE A 231 11.50 5.90 -1.10
CA PHE A 231 12.47 4.80 -1.05
C PHE A 231 13.55 4.90 -2.13
N ASP A 232 13.27 5.51 -3.28
CA ASP A 232 14.29 5.79 -4.29
C ASP A 232 15.40 6.72 -3.78
N ARG A 233 15.13 7.52 -2.73
CA ARG A 233 16.15 8.35 -2.08
C ARG A 233 17.30 7.52 -1.50
N PHE A 234 17.09 6.24 -1.20
CA PHE A 234 18.16 5.33 -0.72
C PHE A 234 19.31 5.21 -1.72
N SER A 235 19.03 5.36 -3.01
CA SER A 235 20.07 5.35 -4.05
C SER A 235 21.09 6.49 -3.91
N THR A 236 20.78 7.52 -3.13
CA THR A 236 21.63 8.69 -2.89
C THR A 236 22.29 8.69 -1.51
N MET A 237 21.96 7.71 -0.67
CA MET A 237 22.43 7.63 0.71
C MET A 237 23.62 6.66 0.83
N ASP A 238 24.54 6.95 1.74
CA ASP A 238 25.54 5.98 2.17
C ASP A 238 24.92 5.06 3.21
N LEU A 239 24.29 3.97 2.76
CA LEU A 239 23.59 3.00 3.64
C LEU A 239 24.54 2.23 4.57
N HIS A 240 25.86 2.45 4.45
CA HIS A 240 26.90 1.90 5.33
C HIS A 240 27.40 2.93 6.36
N ASP A 241 26.86 4.15 6.39
CA ASP A 241 27.17 5.13 7.43
C ASP A 241 26.47 4.72 8.75
N PRO A 242 27.22 4.39 9.82
CA PRO A 242 26.65 3.97 11.10
C PRO A 242 25.85 5.09 11.81
N GLU A 243 26.09 6.35 11.45
CA GLU A 243 25.34 7.51 11.96
C GLU A 243 24.10 7.82 11.13
N LEU A 244 23.90 7.15 9.99
CA LEU A 244 22.72 7.36 9.16
C LEU A 244 21.46 7.03 9.96
N ARG A 245 20.54 7.99 9.95
CA ARG A 245 19.18 7.83 10.47
C ARG A 245 18.23 8.16 9.35
N ILE A 246 17.53 7.13 8.89
CA ILE A 246 16.48 7.27 7.89
C ILE A 246 15.17 7.41 8.65
N GLU A 247 14.42 8.47 8.38
CA GLU A 247 13.03 8.61 8.80
C GLU A 247 12.22 8.85 7.53
N ILE A 248 11.25 7.96 7.30
CA ILE A 248 10.31 8.07 6.18
C ILE A 248 8.94 8.23 6.78
N THR A 249 8.18 9.19 6.26
CA THR A 249 6.76 9.36 6.54
C THR A 249 5.98 9.21 5.25
N LEU A 250 5.20 8.14 5.14
CA LEU A 250 4.25 7.96 4.05
C LEU A 250 2.86 8.33 4.56
N ASN A 251 2.19 9.24 3.85
CA ASN A 251 0.83 9.65 4.15
C ASN A 251 -0.14 8.99 3.17
N PHE A 252 -1.15 8.32 3.70
CA PHE A 252 -2.23 7.75 2.89
C PHE A 252 -3.59 8.35 3.27
N PRO A 253 -3.92 9.57 2.79
CA PRO A 253 -5.22 10.18 3.03
C PRO A 253 -6.24 9.62 2.05
N ILE A 254 -7.20 8.82 2.53
CA ILE A 254 -8.27 8.29 1.68
C ILE A 254 -9.50 9.13 1.90
N ALA A 255 -9.79 10.00 0.93
CA ALA A 255 -10.90 10.93 1.01
C ALA A 255 -11.97 10.64 -0.04
N ILE A 256 -13.22 10.95 0.29
CA ILE A 256 -14.26 11.16 -0.71
C ILE A 256 -14.15 12.60 -1.22
N ASP A 257 -14.35 12.81 -2.51
CA ASP A 257 -14.46 14.15 -3.08
C ASP A 257 -15.74 14.85 -2.58
N PRO A 258 -15.64 15.98 -1.85
CA PRO A 258 -16.81 16.72 -1.36
C PRO A 258 -17.76 17.17 -2.49
N GLU A 259 -17.25 17.37 -3.71
CA GLU A 259 -18.09 17.68 -4.87
C GLU A 259 -18.90 16.48 -5.33
N ALA A 260 -18.28 15.29 -5.40
CA ALA A 260 -19.00 14.05 -5.71
C ALA A 260 -20.10 13.78 -4.68
N GLU A 261 -19.78 13.98 -3.40
CA GLU A 261 -20.75 13.82 -2.31
C GLU A 261 -21.93 14.79 -2.43
N ARG A 262 -21.64 16.07 -2.65
CA ARG A 262 -22.68 17.10 -2.84
C ARG A 262 -23.58 16.77 -4.03
N ALA A 263 -22.98 16.46 -5.18
CA ALA A 263 -23.71 16.19 -6.41
C ALA A 263 -24.63 14.97 -6.28
N PHE A 264 -24.16 13.91 -5.62
CA PHE A 264 -24.97 12.72 -5.33
C PHE A 264 -26.16 13.05 -4.43
N HIS A 265 -25.94 13.76 -3.31
CA HIS A 265 -27.03 14.12 -2.40
C HIS A 265 -28.10 14.99 -3.06
N GLU A 266 -27.69 15.97 -3.87
CA GLU A 266 -28.63 16.80 -4.64
C GLU A 266 -29.49 15.96 -5.61
N GLU A 267 -28.87 15.00 -6.30
CA GLU A 267 -29.58 14.10 -7.20
C GLU A 267 -30.50 13.13 -6.46
N TYR A 268 -30.03 12.58 -5.34
CA TYR A 268 -30.79 11.67 -4.49
C TYR A 268 -32.09 12.34 -4.02
N ASP A 269 -31.97 13.56 -3.50
CA ASP A 269 -33.10 14.39 -3.11
C ASP A 269 -34.05 14.69 -4.27
N ARG A 270 -33.50 15.04 -5.44
CA ARG A 270 -34.29 15.37 -6.64
C ARG A 270 -35.15 14.20 -7.10
N VAL A 271 -34.62 12.98 -7.07
CA VAL A 271 -35.32 11.79 -7.57
C VAL A 271 -36.32 11.25 -6.53
N LEU A 272 -36.02 11.37 -5.24
CA LEU A 272 -36.93 10.92 -4.17
C LEU A 272 -38.07 11.90 -3.89
N LYS A 273 -37.83 13.22 -3.91
CA LYS A 273 -38.89 14.24 -3.72
C LYS A 273 -39.93 14.26 -4.85
N ARG A 274 -39.65 13.64 -5.99
CA ARG A 274 -40.58 13.52 -7.14
C ARG A 274 -41.24 12.14 -7.26
N SER A 275 -40.94 11.21 -6.35
CA SER A 275 -41.48 9.85 -6.37
C SER A 275 -42.64 9.66 -5.37
N TRP A 276 -43.05 10.73 -4.66
CA TRP A 276 -44.19 10.79 -3.74
C TRP A 276 -45.04 12.04 -4.01
#